data_AF-A0A4Q2K641-F1
#
_entry.id   AF-A0A4Q2K641-F1
#
_cell.length_a   1.000
_cell.length_b   1.000
_cell.length_c   1.000
_cell.angle_alpha   90.00
_cell.angle_beta   90.00
_cell.angle_gamma   90.00
#
_symmetry.space_group_name_H-M   'P 1'
#
loop_
_entity.id
_entity.type
_entity.pdbx_description
1 polymer ?
#
loop_
_entity_poly.entity_id
_entity_poly.type
_entity_poly.pdbx_seq_one_letter_code
_entity_poly.pdbx_strand_id
1 'polypeptide(L)'
;MVTLQKSPLPRTGLYLVRRGQTIGQISEYFGLPEHIVIFRNKLQGEVKEGEALFLPVISAREYRAEVGDTIEGICRRFSVSREQFDALNGIEYLWPRMRVLLPAESNNSK
;
A
#
# COMPACT_ATOMS: atom_id res chain seq x y z
N MET A 1 -13.91 19.91 8.94
CA MET A 1 -13.09 18.90 8.23
C MET A 1 -13.60 17.54 8.67
N VAL A 2 -14.23 16.77 7.80
CA VAL A 2 -14.69 15.41 8.14
C VAL A 2 -13.45 14.52 8.10
N THR A 3 -13.01 14.02 9.25
CA THR A 3 -12.03 12.94 9.29
C THR A 3 -12.72 11.71 8.71
N LEU A 4 -12.43 11.37 7.45
CA LEU A 4 -12.85 10.09 6.88
C LEU A 4 -12.16 9.01 7.73
N GLN A 5 -12.93 8.41 8.63
CA GLN A 5 -12.45 7.31 9.46
C GLN A 5 -12.09 6.16 8.52
N LYS A 6 -10.81 5.77 8.47
CA LYS A 6 -10.30 4.69 7.62
C LYS A 6 -11.16 3.45 7.82
N SER A 7 -11.79 2.97 6.75
CA SER A 7 -12.57 1.75 6.78
C SER A 7 -11.63 0.54 6.78
N PRO A 8 -11.93 -0.53 7.53
CA PRO A 8 -11.14 -1.75 7.45
C PRO A 8 -11.17 -2.33 6.03
N LEU A 9 -10.05 -2.93 5.62
CA LEU A 9 -9.94 -3.61 4.33
C LEU A 9 -10.94 -4.79 4.27
N PRO A 10 -11.54 -5.07 3.10
CA PRO A 10 -12.36 -6.25 2.92
C PRO A 10 -11.54 -7.51 3.26
N ARG A 11 -12.11 -8.42 4.07
CA ARG A 11 -11.42 -9.67 4.43
C ARG A 11 -11.05 -10.53 3.23
N THR A 12 -11.82 -10.43 2.15
CA THR A 12 -11.59 -11.12 0.88
C THR A 12 -10.53 -10.45 0.01
N GLY A 13 -10.15 -9.21 0.33
CA GLY A 13 -9.33 -8.36 -0.53
C GLY A 13 -10.07 -7.82 -1.75
N LEU A 14 -11.31 -8.24 -2.00
CA LEU A 14 -12.04 -7.80 -3.18
C LEU A 14 -12.84 -6.52 -2.88
N TYR A 15 -12.67 -5.51 -3.72
CA TYR A 15 -13.44 -4.28 -3.69
C TYR A 15 -14.01 -3.97 -5.07
N LEU A 16 -15.32 -3.72 -5.16
CA LEU A 16 -15.95 -3.24 -6.39
C LEU A 16 -15.98 -1.72 -6.38
N VAL A 17 -15.38 -1.13 -7.42
CA VAL A 17 -15.32 0.33 -7.60
C VAL A 17 -16.74 0.89 -7.72
N ARG A 18 -17.06 1.86 -6.88
CA ARG A 18 -18.37 2.54 -6.90
C ARG A 18 -18.36 3.67 -7.93
N ARG A 19 -19.55 4.03 -8.40
CA ARG A 19 -19.74 5.10 -9.39
C ARG A 19 -18.94 6.36 -9.05
N GLY A 20 -18.10 6.78 -10.00
CA GLY A 20 -17.33 8.02 -9.92
C GLY A 20 -16.15 8.01 -8.94
N GLN A 21 -15.78 6.86 -8.36
CA GLN A 21 -14.61 6.79 -7.50
C GLN A 21 -13.30 6.85 -8.29
N THR A 22 -12.32 7.54 -7.70
CA THR A 22 -10.92 7.50 -8.16
C THR A 22 -10.06 6.62 -7.26
N ILE A 23 -8.86 6.26 -7.72
CA ILE A 23 -7.88 5.53 -6.90
C ILE A 23 -7.51 6.30 -5.63
N GLY A 24 -7.37 7.63 -5.71
CA GLY A 24 -7.09 8.46 -4.53
C GLY A 24 -8.19 8.35 -3.47
N GLN A 25 -9.46 8.42 -3.88
CA GLN A 25 -10.59 8.28 -2.96
C GLN A 25 -10.68 6.88 -2.33
N ILE A 26 -10.43 5.83 -3.12
CA ILE A 26 -10.41 4.45 -2.63
C ILE A 26 -9.25 4.27 -1.64
N SER A 27 -8.07 4.78 -1.98
CA SER A 27 -6.88 4.70 -1.15
C SER A 27 -7.02 5.47 0.15
N GLU A 28 -7.63 6.65 0.12
CA GLU A 28 -7.97 7.41 1.32
C GLU A 28 -8.97 6.65 2.20
N TYR A 29 -10.03 6.11 1.59
CA TYR A 29 -11.08 5.38 2.29
C TYR A 29 -10.55 4.17 3.06
N PHE A 30 -9.64 3.39 2.47
CA PHE A 30 -9.01 2.23 3.10
C PHE A 30 -7.68 2.54 3.80
N GLY A 31 -7.20 3.78 3.70
CA GLY A 31 -5.90 4.17 4.20
C GLY A 31 -4.75 3.39 3.57
N LEU A 32 -4.78 3.12 2.27
CA LEU A 32 -3.68 2.53 1.50
C LEU A 32 -2.87 3.62 0.78
N PRO A 33 -1.59 3.38 0.45
CA PRO A 33 -0.89 4.16 -0.55
C PRO A 33 -1.40 3.81 -1.95
N GLU A 34 -1.65 4.82 -2.80
CA GLU A 34 -2.22 4.62 -4.14
C GLU A 34 -1.39 3.69 -5.02
N HIS A 35 -0.06 3.81 -4.98
CA HIS A 35 0.84 2.98 -5.77
C HIS A 35 0.70 1.49 -5.45
N ILE A 36 0.31 1.13 -4.22
CA ILE A 36 0.05 -0.27 -3.85
C ILE A 36 -1.17 -0.80 -4.58
N VAL A 37 -2.24 -0.01 -4.64
CA VAL A 37 -3.48 -0.39 -5.34
C VAL A 37 -3.20 -0.53 -6.83
N ILE A 38 -2.48 0.43 -7.40
CA ILE A 38 -2.08 0.42 -8.82
C ILE A 38 -1.22 -0.80 -9.14
N PHE A 39 -0.15 -1.03 -8.37
CA PHE A 39 0.77 -2.13 -8.57
C PHE A 39 0.09 -3.49 -8.46
N ARG A 40 -0.72 -3.71 -7.42
CA ARG A 40 -1.43 -4.98 -7.20
C ARG A 40 -2.42 -5.31 -8.31
N ASN A 41 -3.07 -4.29 -8.86
CA ASN A 41 -4.08 -4.46 -9.89
C ASN A 41 -3.55 -4.25 -11.31
N LYS A 42 -2.24 -3.98 -11.45
CA LYS A 42 -1.58 -3.70 -12.74
C LYS A 42 -2.30 -2.62 -13.55
N LEU A 43 -2.80 -1.59 -12.85
CA LEU A 43 -3.61 -0.55 -13.48
C LEU A 43 -2.74 0.27 -14.44
N GLN A 44 -3.26 0.53 -15.63
CA GLN A 44 -2.61 1.36 -16.66
C GLN A 44 -3.34 2.70 -16.86
N GLY A 45 -4.45 2.92 -16.15
CA GLY A 45 -5.28 4.11 -16.26
C GLY A 45 -6.26 4.23 -15.10
N GLU A 46 -7.28 5.05 -15.29
CA GLU A 46 -8.34 5.24 -14.30
C GLU A 46 -9.19 3.98 -14.11
N VAL A 47 -9.71 3.83 -12.89
CA VAL A 47 -10.65 2.75 -12.56
C VAL A 47 -12.05 3.10 -13.02
N LYS A 48 -12.81 2.06 -13.40
CA LYS A 48 -14.19 2.20 -13.87
C LYS A 48 -15.18 1.67 -12.84
N GLU A 49 -16.40 2.20 -12.86
CA GLU A 49 -17.49 1.66 -12.05
C GLU A 49 -17.66 0.16 -12.30
N GLY A 50 -17.82 -0.61 -11.21
CA GLY A 50 -17.98 -2.06 -11.26
C GLY A 50 -16.68 -2.83 -11.44
N GLU A 51 -15.55 -2.16 -11.66
CA GLU A 51 -14.25 -2.82 -11.74
C GLU A 51 -13.88 -3.45 -10.40
N ALA A 52 -13.36 -4.68 -10.46
CA ALA A 52 -12.93 -5.42 -9.29
C ALA A 52 -11.45 -5.16 -9.01
N LEU A 53 -11.18 -4.59 -7.83
CA LEU A 53 -9.83 -4.39 -7.33
C LEU A 53 -9.49 -5.41 -6.25
N PHE A 54 -8.32 -6.00 -6.37
CA PHE A 54 -7.63 -6.74 -5.33
C PHE A 54 -6.85 -5.77 -4.46
N LEU A 55 -7.44 -5.45 -3.31
CA LEU A 55 -6.81 -4.72 -2.24
C LEU A 55 -5.97 -5.68 -1.38
N PRO A 56 -4.81 -5.23 -0.89
CA PRO A 56 -3.94 -6.03 -0.03
C PRO A 56 -4.68 -6.60 1.21
N VAL A 57 -4.71 -7.93 1.36
CA VAL A 57 -5.11 -8.62 2.62
C VAL A 57 -3.85 -9.01 3.39
N ILE A 58 -2.97 -8.06 3.62
CA ILE A 58 -1.67 -8.31 4.24
C ILE A 58 -1.67 -7.77 5.66
N SER A 59 -1.16 -8.59 6.58
CA SER A 59 -0.56 -8.12 7.82
C SER A 59 0.71 -7.35 7.45
N ALA A 60 0.54 -6.08 7.11
CA ALA A 60 1.61 -5.16 6.81
C ALA A 60 1.45 -3.92 7.67
N ARG A 61 2.58 -3.33 8.04
CA ARG A 61 2.59 -2.03 8.69
C ARG A 61 2.97 -0.96 7.69
N GLU A 62 2.37 0.21 7.84
CA GLU A 62 2.75 1.38 7.06
C GLU A 62 4.03 1.99 7.65
N TYR A 63 4.96 2.35 6.78
CA TYR A 63 6.09 3.22 7.10
C TYR A 63 6.03 4.47 6.23
N ARG A 64 6.30 5.63 6.82
CA ARG A 64 6.38 6.89 6.09
C ARG A 64 7.85 7.26 5.96
N ALA A 65 8.34 7.31 4.72
CA ALA A 65 9.72 7.63 4.41
C ALA A 65 10.12 9.00 4.98
N GLU A 66 11.28 9.05 5.61
CA GLU A 66 11.89 10.27 6.13
C GLU A 66 12.84 10.88 5.09
N VAL A 67 13.26 12.12 5.32
CA VAL A 67 14.27 12.76 4.46
C VAL A 67 15.59 12.02 4.64
N GLY A 68 16.18 11.56 3.53
CA GLY A 68 17.44 10.81 3.53
C GLY A 68 17.27 9.29 3.58
N ASP A 69 16.03 8.78 3.73
CA ASP A 69 15.79 7.35 3.58
C ASP A 69 16.11 6.86 2.16
N THR A 70 16.67 5.65 2.08
CA THR A 70 16.78 4.86 0.85
C THR A 70 16.04 3.54 1.02
N ILE A 71 15.65 2.89 -0.08
CA ILE A 71 14.99 1.59 -0.01
C ILE A 71 15.89 0.57 0.71
N GLU A 72 17.18 0.54 0.37
CA GLU A 72 18.18 -0.33 0.99
C GLU A 72 18.36 -0.04 2.49
N GLY A 73 18.35 1.25 2.86
CA GLY A 73 18.44 1.70 4.24
C GLY A 73 17.24 1.25 5.07
N ILE A 74 16.02 1.42 4.55
CA ILE A 74 14.78 0.94 5.17
C ILE A 74 14.81 -0.58 5.29
N CYS A 75 15.13 -1.29 4.21
CA CYS A 75 15.21 -2.76 4.20
C CYS A 75 16.17 -3.28 5.28
N ARG A 76 17.37 -2.70 5.37
CA ARG A 76 18.35 -3.05 6.41
C ARG A 76 17.83 -2.73 7.82
N ARG A 77 17.28 -1.52 8.02
CA ARG A 77 16.79 -1.04 9.32
C ARG A 77 15.70 -1.94 9.90
N PHE A 78 14.82 -2.46 9.04
CA PHE A 78 13.69 -3.28 9.44
C PHE A 78 13.89 -4.78 9.18
N SER A 79 15.10 -5.19 8.80
CA SER A 79 15.43 -6.58 8.47
C SER A 79 14.47 -7.20 7.44
N VAL A 80 14.09 -6.41 6.43
CA VAL A 80 13.24 -6.79 5.31
C VAL A 80 14.12 -7.02 4.09
N SER A 81 13.92 -8.11 3.36
CA SER A 81 14.66 -8.35 2.11
C SER A 81 14.19 -7.39 1.01
N ARG A 82 15.06 -7.09 0.04
CA ARG A 82 14.68 -6.24 -1.10
C ARG A 82 13.50 -6.83 -1.87
N GLU A 83 13.50 -8.15 -2.04
CA GLU A 83 12.44 -8.90 -2.71
C GLU A 83 11.11 -8.80 -1.95
N GLN A 84 11.12 -8.87 -0.62
CA GLN A 84 9.93 -8.68 0.19
C GLN A 84 9.40 -7.25 0.09
N PHE A 85 10.29 -6.26 0.11
CA PHE A 85 9.91 -4.85 -0.06
C PHE A 85 9.27 -4.61 -1.42
N ASP A 86 9.89 -5.09 -2.50
CA ASP A 86 9.39 -4.91 -3.87
C ASP A 86 8.07 -5.68 -4.08
N ALA A 87 7.95 -6.89 -3.53
CA ALA A 87 6.72 -7.67 -3.58
C ALA A 87 5.54 -6.97 -2.92
N LEU A 88 5.78 -6.09 -1.94
CA LEU A 88 4.76 -5.29 -1.28
C LEU A 88 4.49 -3.98 -2.00
N ASN A 89 5.55 -3.28 -2.43
CA ASN A 89 5.46 -1.88 -2.83
C ASN A 89 5.48 -1.65 -4.34
N GLY A 90 6.25 -2.43 -5.10
CA GLY A 90 6.33 -2.26 -6.55
C GLY A 90 6.83 -0.88 -6.99
N ILE A 91 7.79 -0.30 -6.26
CA ILE A 91 8.36 1.03 -6.54
C ILE A 91 9.86 0.93 -6.79
N GLU A 92 10.35 1.79 -7.69
CA GLU A 92 11.78 1.92 -7.97
C GLU A 92 12.43 3.05 -7.16
N TYR A 93 11.67 4.14 -6.92
CA TYR A 93 12.14 5.34 -6.23
C TYR A 93 11.34 5.60 -4.96
N LEU A 94 12.02 6.11 -3.94
CA LEU A 94 11.43 6.48 -2.65
C LEU A 94 11.54 7.98 -2.44
N TRP A 95 10.42 8.63 -2.13
CA TRP A 95 10.35 10.08 -1.95
C TRP A 95 10.05 10.44 -0.49
N PRO A 96 10.49 11.60 0.01
CA PRO A 96 10.16 12.01 1.38
C PRO A 96 8.64 11.99 1.61
N ARG A 97 8.25 11.46 2.78
CA ARG A 97 6.87 11.28 3.23
C ARG A 97 6.04 10.28 2.42
N MET A 98 6.64 9.58 1.46
CA MET A 98 5.99 8.48 0.77
C MET A 98 5.62 7.38 1.77
N ARG A 99 4.39 6.90 1.69
CA ARG A 99 3.88 5.82 2.53
C ARG A 99 4.16 4.50 1.83
N VAL A 100 4.92 3.61 2.44
CA VAL A 100 5.23 2.26 1.94
C VAL A 100 4.75 1.22 2.94
N LEU A 101 4.60 -0.01 2.49
CA LEU A 101 4.25 -1.15 3.31
C LEU A 101 5.51 -1.95 3.64
N LEU A 102 5.66 -2.29 4.91
CA LEU A 102 6.61 -3.27 5.40
C LEU A 102 5.84 -4.51 5.87
N PRO A 103 6.43 -5.71 5.81
CA PRO A 103 5.84 -6.88 6.44
C PRO A 103 5.51 -6.57 7.91
N ALA A 104 4.40 -7.11 8.43
CA ALA A 104 4.23 -7.16 9.88
C ALA A 104 5.44 -7.88 10.47
N GLU A 105 5.91 -7.39 11.63
CA GLU A 105 7.07 -7.93 12.34
C GLU A 105 7.00 -9.48 12.32
N SER A 106 8.03 -10.12 11.79
CA SER A 106 8.11 -11.58 11.90
C SER A 106 8.40 -11.90 13.36
N ASN A 107 7.64 -12.83 13.96
CA ASN A 107 7.95 -13.44 15.26
C ASN A 107 9.20 -14.34 15.15
N ASN A 108 10.26 -13.89 14.49
CA ASN A 108 11.49 -14.64 14.40
C ASN A 108 12.45 -14.20 15.51
N SER A 109 12.02 -14.48 16.74
CA SER A 109 12.92 -14.79 17.83
C SER A 109 13.45 -16.21 17.59
N LYS A 110 14.66 -16.31 17.05
CA LYS A 110 15.55 -17.44 17.31
C LYS A 110 16.93 -16.92 17.60
#